data_AF-A0A7C1YIX7-F1
#
_entry.id   AF-A0A7C1YIX7-F1
#
_cell.length_a   1.000
_cell.length_b   1.000
_cell.length_c   1.000
_cell.angle_alpha   90.00
_cell.angle_beta   90.00
_cell.angle_gamma   90.00
#
_symmetry.space_group_name_H-M   'P 1'
#
loop_
_entity.id
_entity.type
_entity.pdbx_description
1 polymer ?
#
loop_
_entity_poly.entity_id
_entity_poly.type
_entity_poly.pdbx_seq_one_letter_code
_entity_poly.pdbx_strand_id
1 'polypeptide(L)'
;MLISSVFGSPSGITNEPIINTEGTTIMKRHLQRIGTRALLTALIFIAPVTAGAEETATDDENYTPRGSVARAVFTTRIEDREPIDNLVRIPSSVDRIYFFSDLRGLDGEIITHRWEYAGQVMAEVKFRVGSGARWRVYSSKNLLPEWIGKWTVVVLDESGWPLKASMFEYFDASQDVAPVTLDKPPVEEAPADEARRNE
;
A
#
# COMPACT_ATOMS: atom_id res chain seq x y z
N MET A 1 -34.57 -47.19 18.71
CA MET A 1 -34.91 -46.08 17.78
C MET A 1 -33.64 -45.26 17.61
N LEU A 2 -32.94 -45.44 16.49
CA LEU A 2 -31.74 -44.69 16.12
C LEU A 2 -32.19 -43.54 15.21
N ILE A 3 -31.80 -42.31 15.55
CA ILE A 3 -31.80 -41.20 14.60
C ILE A 3 -30.42 -40.53 14.68
N SER A 4 -29.67 -40.75 13.61
CA SER A 4 -28.37 -40.14 13.33
C SER A 4 -28.53 -38.72 12.80
N SER A 5 -27.57 -37.87 13.19
CA SER A 5 -26.91 -36.79 12.42
C SER A 5 -27.74 -35.69 11.76
N VAL A 6 -27.33 -34.42 11.95
CA VAL A 6 -26.70 -33.59 10.89
C VAL A 6 -25.92 -32.43 11.55
N PHE A 7 -24.67 -32.29 11.14
CA PHE A 7 -23.75 -31.19 11.41
C PHE A 7 -24.26 -29.88 10.79
N GLY A 8 -24.18 -28.78 11.53
CA GLY A 8 -24.33 -27.42 11.00
C GLY A 8 -23.04 -26.62 11.18
N SER A 9 -22.15 -26.66 10.18
CA SER A 9 -21.01 -25.74 10.07
C SER A 9 -21.51 -24.30 9.92
N PRO A 10 -20.97 -23.29 10.62
CA PRO A 10 -21.05 -21.93 10.14
C PRO A 10 -19.96 -21.75 9.07
N SER A 11 -20.43 -21.60 7.84
CA SER A 11 -19.66 -21.42 6.61
C SER A 11 -18.48 -20.46 6.77
N GLY A 12 -17.28 -20.94 6.43
CA GLY A 12 -16.12 -20.10 6.19
C GLY A 12 -16.36 -19.25 4.95
N ILE A 13 -16.79 -18.01 5.14
CA ILE A 13 -16.69 -16.98 4.10
C ILE A 13 -15.37 -16.26 4.36
N THR A 14 -14.32 -16.71 3.66
CA THR A 14 -13.14 -15.89 3.43
C THR A 14 -13.62 -14.65 2.68
N ASN A 15 -13.56 -13.48 3.32
CA ASN A 15 -13.89 -12.21 2.69
C ASN A 15 -12.78 -11.88 1.68
N GLU A 16 -12.86 -12.49 0.51
CA GLU A 16 -11.96 -12.18 -0.59
C GLU A 16 -12.21 -10.74 -1.06
N PRO A 17 -11.14 -9.96 -1.33
CA PRO A 17 -11.30 -8.63 -1.90
C PRO A 17 -12.02 -8.74 -3.26
N ILE A 18 -12.94 -7.82 -3.54
CA ILE A 18 -13.46 -7.65 -4.89
C ILE A 18 -12.31 -7.02 -5.70
N ILE A 19 -11.49 -7.86 -6.33
CA ILE A 19 -10.37 -7.41 -7.15
C ILE A 19 -10.90 -6.78 -8.44
N ASN A 20 -10.69 -5.48 -8.61
CA ASN A 20 -10.71 -4.89 -9.94
C ASN A 20 -9.38 -5.28 -10.61
N THR A 21 -9.38 -6.38 -11.36
CA THR A 21 -8.26 -6.76 -12.23
C THR A 21 -8.26 -5.87 -13.46
N GLU A 22 -7.84 -4.62 -13.30
CA GLU A 22 -7.51 -3.72 -14.40
C GLU A 22 -5.98 -3.61 -14.47
N GLY A 23 -5.40 -4.44 -15.34
CA GLY A 23 -4.20 -4.16 -16.13
C GLY A 23 -2.95 -3.62 -15.42
N THR A 24 -2.02 -4.53 -15.10
CA THR A 24 -0.58 -4.24 -15.18
C THR A 24 -0.21 -3.83 -16.61
N THR A 25 -0.40 -2.57 -16.98
CA THR A 25 0.10 -2.02 -18.25
C THR A 25 1.46 -1.39 -18.01
N ILE A 26 2.47 -2.15 -18.42
CA ILE A 26 3.84 -1.76 -18.71
C ILE A 26 3.89 -0.30 -19.21
N MET A 27 4.59 0.54 -18.47
CA MET A 27 4.98 1.88 -18.90
C MET A 27 5.98 1.76 -20.06
N LYS A 28 5.46 1.65 -21.30
CA LYS A 28 6.28 1.75 -22.51
C LYS A 28 6.47 3.23 -22.81
N ARG A 29 7.71 3.69 -22.65
CA ARG A 29 8.23 4.96 -23.16
C ARG A 29 7.73 5.19 -24.60
N HIS A 30 7.01 6.27 -24.84
CA HIS A 30 6.99 6.86 -26.19
C HIS A 30 7.11 8.38 -26.11
N LEU A 31 8.36 8.81 -26.32
CA LEU A 31 8.74 10.17 -26.63
C LEU A 31 8.32 10.45 -28.09
N GLN A 32 7.14 11.02 -28.31
CA GLN A 32 6.76 11.52 -29.63
C GLN A 32 7.02 13.02 -29.74
N ARG A 33 8.11 13.30 -30.46
CA ARG A 33 8.40 14.55 -31.15
C ARG A 33 7.18 14.98 -31.96
N ILE A 34 6.63 16.17 -31.70
CA ILE A 34 5.77 16.85 -32.67
C ILE A 34 6.63 17.88 -33.39
N GLY A 35 7.07 17.49 -34.59
CA GLY A 35 7.65 18.39 -35.57
C GLY A 35 6.56 18.94 -36.50
N THR A 36 6.48 20.27 -36.53
CA THR A 36 6.49 21.08 -37.77
C THR A 36 5.21 21.22 -38.62
N ARG A 37 4.55 22.38 -38.39
CA ARG A 37 4.06 23.42 -39.35
C ARG A 37 2.96 23.11 -40.39
N ALA A 38 1.86 23.88 -40.27
CA ALA A 38 1.30 24.70 -41.36
C ALA A 38 0.67 25.98 -40.77
N LEU A 39 0.72 27.07 -41.52
CA LEU A 39 0.75 28.48 -41.08
C LEU A 39 -0.52 29.26 -41.53
N LEU A 40 -0.76 30.42 -40.89
CA LEU A 40 -1.70 31.54 -41.21
C LEU A 40 -3.20 31.29 -40.88
N THR A 41 -3.97 32.19 -40.26
CA THR A 41 -3.83 33.65 -40.05
C THR A 41 -4.63 34.10 -38.82
N ALA A 42 -4.22 35.25 -38.28
CA ALA A 42 -4.73 35.98 -37.12
C ALA A 42 -6.26 36.06 -36.95
N LEU A 43 -6.73 35.96 -35.71
CA LEU A 43 -7.56 37.01 -35.09
C LEU A 43 -7.42 36.93 -33.56
N ILE A 44 -6.93 38.01 -32.96
CA ILE A 44 -6.95 38.23 -31.52
C ILE A 44 -8.39 38.58 -31.15
N PHE A 45 -9.12 37.63 -30.57
CA PHE A 45 -10.24 37.94 -29.67
C PHE A 45 -9.78 37.66 -28.25
N ILE A 46 -9.33 38.70 -27.55
CA ILE A 46 -9.32 38.71 -26.10
C ILE A 46 -10.78 38.87 -25.69
N ALA A 47 -11.49 37.75 -25.58
CA ALA A 47 -12.61 37.68 -24.64
C ALA A 47 -11.99 37.29 -23.29
N PRO A 48 -12.34 37.94 -22.17
CA PRO A 48 -12.16 37.29 -20.90
C PRO A 48 -13.00 36.00 -21.01
N VAL A 49 -12.35 34.85 -21.07
CA VAL A 49 -13.02 33.65 -20.59
C VAL A 49 -13.22 33.96 -19.12
N THR A 50 -14.41 34.48 -18.80
CA THR A 50 -14.98 34.27 -17.49
C THR A 50 -15.03 32.77 -17.39
N ALA A 51 -13.96 32.21 -16.83
CA ALA A 51 -13.97 30.89 -16.25
C ALA A 51 -14.93 31.00 -15.08
N GLY A 52 -16.23 30.99 -15.39
CA GLY A 52 -17.22 30.39 -14.53
C GLY A 52 -16.90 28.90 -14.52
N ALA A 53 -15.82 28.54 -13.84
CA ALA A 53 -15.83 27.33 -13.07
C ALA A 53 -16.88 27.60 -12.00
N GLU A 54 -18.14 27.27 -12.32
CA GLU A 54 -19.05 26.78 -11.30
C GLU A 54 -18.44 25.47 -10.80
N GLU A 55 -17.35 25.57 -10.04
CA GLU A 55 -17.03 24.58 -9.04
C GLU A 55 -18.14 24.77 -8.01
N THR A 56 -19.24 24.06 -8.23
CA THR A 56 -20.27 23.82 -7.22
C THR A 56 -19.61 23.03 -6.09
N ALA A 57 -18.80 23.73 -5.30
CA ALA A 57 -18.48 23.37 -3.93
C ALA A 57 -19.77 23.58 -3.14
N THR A 58 -20.70 22.65 -3.28
CA THR A 58 -21.93 22.61 -2.52
C THR A 58 -21.94 21.34 -1.68
N ASP A 59 -21.84 21.57 -0.37
CA ASP A 59 -22.37 20.77 0.73
C ASP A 59 -21.45 19.73 1.41
N ASP A 60 -20.29 20.14 1.93
CA ASP A 60 -19.48 19.24 2.79
C ASP A 60 -18.87 19.91 4.04
N GLU A 61 -19.59 20.85 4.66
CA GLU A 61 -19.16 21.44 5.94
C GLU A 61 -19.56 20.60 7.17
N ASN A 62 -20.33 19.51 7.00
CA ASN A 62 -20.73 18.68 8.13
C ASN A 62 -21.11 17.23 7.77
N TYR A 63 -20.25 16.51 7.07
CA TYR A 63 -20.41 15.07 6.94
C TYR A 63 -20.13 14.38 8.29
N THR A 64 -21.12 13.62 8.78
CA THR A 64 -20.94 12.74 9.93
C THR A 64 -20.88 11.29 9.43
N PRO A 65 -19.71 10.63 9.50
CA PRO A 65 -19.60 9.24 9.12
C PRO A 65 -20.53 8.35 9.94
N ARG A 66 -21.18 7.39 9.27
CA ARG A 66 -22.09 6.42 9.91
C ARG A 66 -21.39 5.49 10.89
N GLY A 67 -20.11 5.26 10.66
CA GLY A 67 -19.28 4.41 11.49
C GLY A 67 -17.85 4.90 11.57
N SER A 68 -16.96 4.03 12.07
CA SER A 68 -15.57 4.38 12.33
C SER A 68 -14.62 3.21 12.17
N VAL A 69 -13.33 3.54 12.08
CA VAL A 69 -12.23 2.57 12.07
C VAL A 69 -11.56 2.56 13.44
N ALA A 70 -11.80 1.51 14.22
CA ALA A 70 -11.25 1.37 15.57
C ALA A 70 -9.75 1.04 15.57
N ARG A 71 -9.28 0.25 14.59
CA ARG A 71 -7.87 -0.08 14.39
C ARG A 71 -7.53 -0.02 12.91
N ALA A 72 -6.33 0.47 12.61
CA ALA A 72 -5.74 0.49 11.27
C ALA A 72 -4.23 0.23 11.43
N VAL A 73 -3.75 -0.90 10.95
CA VAL A 73 -2.40 -1.41 11.27
C VAL A 73 -1.77 -2.03 10.03
N PHE A 74 -0.49 -1.70 9.78
CA PHE A 74 0.34 -2.42 8.83
C PHE A 74 1.00 -3.62 9.51
N THR A 75 1.03 -4.75 8.82
CA THR A 75 1.60 -5.98 9.37
C THR A 75 2.28 -6.83 8.30
N THR A 76 3.26 -7.64 8.72
CA THR A 76 3.90 -8.62 7.85
C THR A 76 2.95 -9.75 7.46
N ARG A 77 1.97 -10.08 8.33
CA ARG A 77 1.05 -11.20 8.11
C ARG A 77 -0.23 -11.08 8.93
N ILE A 78 -1.28 -11.73 8.44
CA ILE A 78 -2.54 -11.92 9.16
C ILE A 78 -2.64 -13.38 9.57
N GLU A 79 -2.85 -13.63 10.86
CA GLU A 79 -3.03 -14.97 11.44
C GLU A 79 -4.30 -14.94 12.31
N ASP A 80 -5.16 -15.95 12.19
CA ASP A 80 -6.45 -16.00 12.90
C ASP A 80 -7.30 -14.72 12.79
N ARG A 81 -7.22 -14.05 11.63
CA ARG A 81 -7.90 -12.77 11.31
C ARG A 81 -7.44 -11.58 12.17
N GLU A 82 -6.24 -11.65 12.73
CA GLU A 82 -5.58 -10.57 13.46
C GLU A 82 -4.18 -10.28 12.87
N PRO A 83 -3.71 -9.03 12.91
CA PRO A 83 -2.33 -8.71 12.56
C PRO A 83 -1.38 -9.25 13.63
N ILE A 84 -0.26 -9.81 13.20
CA ILE A 84 0.74 -10.39 14.12
C ILE A 84 1.73 -9.36 14.66
N ASP A 85 1.88 -8.23 13.96
CA ASP A 85 2.77 -7.13 14.32
C ASP A 85 2.17 -5.77 13.90
N ASN A 86 2.89 -4.68 14.21
CA ASN A 86 2.52 -3.31 13.84
C ASN A 86 3.74 -2.59 13.29
N LEU A 87 3.68 -2.28 11.99
CA LEU A 87 4.81 -1.73 11.24
C LEU A 87 4.60 -0.24 10.97
N VAL A 88 5.65 0.54 11.22
CA VAL A 88 5.74 1.96 10.85
C VAL A 88 6.96 2.26 9.96
N ARG A 89 7.94 1.34 9.93
CA ARG A 89 9.11 1.35 9.06
C ARG A 89 9.30 -0.05 8.50
N ILE A 90 9.51 -0.14 7.20
CA ILE A 90 9.55 -1.41 6.46
C ILE A 90 10.77 -1.38 5.53
N PRO A 91 11.70 -2.35 5.64
CA PRO A 91 12.86 -2.40 4.75
C PRO A 91 12.46 -2.91 3.35
N SER A 92 13.23 -2.51 2.35
CA SER A 92 13.00 -2.85 0.93
C SER A 92 13.14 -4.34 0.59
N SER A 93 13.59 -5.14 1.55
CA SER A 93 13.62 -6.60 1.50
C SER A 93 12.26 -7.25 1.75
N VAL A 94 11.27 -6.50 2.25
CA VAL A 94 9.90 -6.99 2.47
C VAL A 94 9.03 -6.57 1.28
N ASP A 95 8.75 -7.53 0.42
CA ASP A 95 8.06 -7.33 -0.85
C ASP A 95 6.53 -7.27 -0.72
N ARG A 96 5.95 -7.74 0.39
CA ARG A 96 4.51 -7.77 0.62
C ARG A 96 4.16 -7.28 2.01
N ILE A 97 3.21 -6.33 2.07
CA ILE A 97 2.68 -5.78 3.30
C ILE A 97 1.16 -5.91 3.32
N TYR A 98 0.62 -6.20 4.50
CA TYR A 98 -0.82 -6.23 4.75
C TYR A 98 -1.24 -4.98 5.50
N PHE A 99 -2.44 -4.50 5.20
CA PHE A 99 -3.09 -3.43 5.94
C PHE A 99 -4.42 -3.93 6.49
N PHE A 100 -4.50 -4.02 7.81
CA PHE A 100 -5.64 -4.50 8.57
C PHE A 100 -6.50 -3.33 9.06
N SER A 101 -7.83 -3.49 9.00
CA SER A 101 -8.77 -2.57 9.62
C SER A 101 -9.87 -3.27 10.42
N ASP A 102 -10.20 -2.69 11.58
CA ASP A 102 -11.31 -3.09 12.46
C ASP A 102 -12.41 -2.02 12.39
N LEU A 103 -13.47 -2.35 11.67
CA LEU A 103 -14.58 -1.48 11.29
C LEU A 103 -15.73 -1.57 12.31
N ARG A 104 -16.36 -0.44 12.63
CA ARG A 104 -17.47 -0.34 13.59
C ARG A 104 -18.64 0.46 13.02
N GLY A 105 -19.85 -0.10 13.09
CA GLY A 105 -21.08 0.59 12.66
C GLY A 105 -21.12 0.89 11.15
N LEU A 106 -20.49 0.06 10.33
CA LEU A 106 -20.42 0.22 8.86
C LEU A 106 -21.14 -0.93 8.14
N ASP A 107 -22.08 -1.61 8.81
CA ASP A 107 -22.76 -2.77 8.25
C ASP A 107 -23.52 -2.43 6.96
N GLY A 108 -23.33 -3.27 5.94
CA GLY A 108 -23.92 -3.09 4.62
C GLY A 108 -23.18 -2.10 3.70
N GLU A 109 -22.25 -1.30 4.22
CA GLU A 109 -21.48 -0.34 3.41
C GLU A 109 -20.36 -0.98 2.61
N ILE A 110 -19.85 -0.23 1.62
CA ILE A 110 -18.62 -0.56 0.91
C ILE A 110 -17.50 0.32 1.45
N ILE A 111 -16.45 -0.32 1.97
CA ILE A 111 -15.24 0.37 2.44
C ILE A 111 -14.12 0.16 1.43
N THR A 112 -13.34 1.21 1.19
CA THR A 112 -12.20 1.17 0.28
C THR A 112 -10.89 1.39 1.05
N HIS A 113 -9.93 0.48 0.89
CA HIS A 113 -8.53 0.75 1.23
C HIS A 113 -7.84 1.33 0.01
N ARG A 114 -7.51 2.63 0.05
CA ARG A 114 -6.77 3.33 -1.00
C ARG A 114 -5.30 3.44 -0.63
N TRP A 115 -4.43 2.78 -1.39
CA TRP A 115 -2.98 2.80 -1.24
C TRP A 115 -2.40 3.94 -2.06
N GLU A 116 -1.64 4.82 -1.41
CA GLU A 116 -1.04 6.00 -2.00
C GLU A 116 0.46 6.02 -1.78
N TYR A 117 1.20 6.35 -2.84
CA TYR A 117 2.65 6.54 -2.84
C TYR A 117 2.99 7.81 -3.61
N ALA A 118 3.82 8.67 -3.02
CA ALA A 118 4.20 9.96 -3.62
C ALA A 118 3.01 10.81 -4.10
N GLY A 119 1.87 10.75 -3.39
CA GLY A 119 0.63 11.46 -3.74
C GLY A 119 -0.15 10.84 -4.90
N GLN A 120 0.26 9.69 -5.42
CA GLN A 120 -0.43 8.95 -6.47
C GLN A 120 -1.15 7.73 -5.91
N VAL A 121 -2.37 7.48 -6.39
CA VAL A 121 -3.14 6.28 -6.04
C VAL A 121 -2.54 5.07 -6.77
N MET A 122 -2.07 4.09 -5.99
CA MET A 122 -1.38 2.90 -6.48
C MET A 122 -2.27 1.65 -6.49
N ALA A 123 -3.34 1.64 -5.68
CA ALA A 123 -4.36 0.60 -5.65
C ALA A 123 -5.57 1.06 -4.83
N GLU A 124 -6.75 0.59 -5.21
CA GLU A 124 -7.96 0.66 -4.39
C GLU A 124 -8.52 -0.75 -4.21
N VAL A 125 -8.83 -1.12 -2.97
CA VAL A 125 -9.37 -2.43 -2.64
C VAL A 125 -10.67 -2.24 -1.89
N LYS A 126 -11.77 -2.73 -2.48
CA LYS A 126 -13.13 -2.55 -1.95
C LYS A 126 -13.59 -3.79 -1.18
N PHE A 127 -14.26 -3.55 -0.07
CA PHE A 127 -14.84 -4.57 0.81
C PHE A 127 -16.30 -4.24 1.08
N ARG A 128 -17.21 -5.17 0.82
CA ARG A 128 -18.57 -5.09 1.34
C ARG A 128 -18.56 -5.54 2.81
N VAL A 129 -19.01 -4.67 3.70
CA VAL A 129 -19.13 -4.98 5.12
C VAL A 129 -20.39 -5.81 5.34
N GLY A 130 -20.23 -6.96 5.99
CA GLY A 130 -21.33 -7.84 6.33
C GLY A 130 -22.20 -7.27 7.45
N SER A 131 -23.21 -8.04 7.85
CA SER A 131 -24.08 -7.68 8.97
C SER A 131 -23.36 -7.87 10.30
N GLY A 132 -23.20 -6.79 11.08
CA GLY A 132 -22.67 -6.84 12.44
C GLY A 132 -22.04 -5.53 12.90
N ALA A 133 -22.07 -5.27 14.21
CA ALA A 133 -21.54 -4.04 14.81
C ALA A 133 -20.00 -3.90 14.71
N ARG A 134 -19.31 -5.02 14.42
CA ARG A 134 -17.85 -5.09 14.23
C ARG A 134 -17.53 -5.96 13.02
N TRP A 135 -16.64 -5.46 12.16
CA TRP A 135 -16.15 -6.22 11.02
C TRP A 135 -14.64 -6.03 10.85
N ARG A 136 -13.93 -7.07 10.43
CA ARG A 136 -12.48 -7.00 10.18
C ARG A 136 -12.21 -7.30 8.72
N VAL A 137 -11.41 -6.46 8.08
CA VAL A 137 -10.94 -6.65 6.69
C VAL A 137 -9.45 -6.38 6.60
N TYR A 138 -8.83 -6.87 5.54
CA TYR A 138 -7.44 -6.55 5.24
C TYR A 138 -7.23 -6.51 3.73
N SER A 139 -6.36 -5.61 3.27
CA SER A 139 -5.79 -5.63 1.91
C SER A 139 -4.30 -5.93 2.01
N SER A 140 -3.68 -6.25 0.87
CA SER A 140 -2.22 -6.35 0.78
C SER A 140 -1.71 -5.62 -0.45
N LYS A 141 -0.45 -5.23 -0.40
CA LYS A 141 0.25 -4.61 -1.52
C LYS A 141 1.63 -5.23 -1.65
N ASN A 142 1.97 -5.62 -2.87
CA ASN A 142 3.35 -5.95 -3.21
C ASN A 142 4.11 -4.65 -3.54
N LEU A 143 5.23 -4.42 -2.87
CA LEU A 143 6.07 -3.23 -2.97
C LEU A 143 7.36 -3.58 -3.71
N LEU A 144 7.70 -2.79 -4.72
CA LEU A 144 9.00 -2.91 -5.38
C LEU A 144 10.08 -2.24 -4.52
N PRO A 145 11.32 -2.77 -4.48
CA PRO A 145 12.42 -2.17 -3.71
C PRO A 145 12.71 -0.70 -4.07
N GLU A 146 12.33 -0.26 -5.26
CA GLU A 146 12.51 1.10 -5.76
C GLU A 146 11.47 2.09 -5.23
N TRP A 147 10.36 1.62 -4.63
CA TRP A 147 9.28 2.48 -4.13
C TRP A 147 9.53 3.00 -2.72
N ILE A 148 10.76 3.47 -2.51
CA ILE A 148 11.26 4.01 -1.25
C ILE A 148 10.56 5.32 -0.91
N GLY A 149 10.17 5.44 0.35
CA GLY A 149 9.60 6.65 0.93
C GLY A 149 8.30 6.38 1.67
N LYS A 150 7.56 7.48 1.87
CA LYS A 150 6.31 7.46 2.62
C LYS A 150 5.17 6.87 1.79
N TRP A 151 4.53 5.87 2.38
CA TRP A 151 3.27 5.30 1.91
C TRP A 151 2.13 5.70 2.83
N THR A 152 0.94 5.87 2.25
CA THR A 152 -0.29 6.13 3.00
C THR A 152 -1.37 5.17 2.56
N VAL A 153 -2.13 4.63 3.51
CA VAL A 153 -3.41 3.97 3.23
C VAL A 153 -4.53 4.78 3.85
N VAL A 154 -5.48 5.16 3.03
CA VAL A 154 -6.70 5.85 3.43
C VAL A 154 -7.86 4.86 3.39
N VAL A 155 -8.59 4.75 4.49
CA VAL A 155 -9.85 4.01 4.57
C VAL A 155 -10.97 4.98 4.26
N LEU A 156 -11.70 4.71 3.18
CA LEU A 156 -12.81 5.52 2.69
C LEU A 156 -14.12 4.77 2.89
N ASP A 157 -15.18 5.49 3.18
CA ASP A 157 -16.54 4.95 3.08
C ASP A 157 -17.09 4.98 1.65
N GLU A 158 -18.36 4.62 1.49
CA GLU A 158 -19.02 4.55 0.19
C GLU A 158 -19.18 5.91 -0.50
N SER A 159 -19.25 7.02 0.27
CA SER A 159 -19.26 8.37 -0.27
C SER A 159 -17.89 8.86 -0.72
N GLY A 160 -16.83 8.13 -0.35
CA GLY A 160 -15.43 8.54 -0.56
C GLY A 160 -14.88 9.38 0.58
N TRP A 161 -15.60 9.53 1.69
CA TRP A 161 -15.13 10.29 2.85
C TRP A 161 -14.03 9.52 3.60
N PRO A 162 -12.92 10.18 3.99
CA PRO A 162 -11.82 9.53 4.70
C PRO A 162 -12.16 9.26 6.17
N LEU A 163 -12.33 7.98 6.51
CA LEU A 163 -12.54 7.53 7.89
C LEU A 163 -11.24 7.46 8.69
N LYS A 164 -10.13 7.09 8.05
CA LYS A 164 -8.81 6.93 8.68
C LYS A 164 -7.69 7.00 7.66
N ALA A 165 -6.58 7.66 8.00
CA ALA A 165 -5.32 7.58 7.26
C ALA A 165 -4.23 6.96 8.14
N SER A 166 -3.43 6.05 7.57
CA SER A 166 -2.28 5.42 8.23
C SER A 166 -1.07 5.44 7.30
N MET A 167 0.13 5.64 7.85
CA MET A 167 1.36 5.75 7.07
C MET A 167 2.43 4.77 7.54
N PHE A 168 3.30 4.38 6.61
CA PHE A 168 4.57 3.72 6.91
C PHE A 168 5.68 4.27 6.02
N GLU A 169 6.92 4.15 6.48
CA GLU A 169 8.11 4.48 5.70
C GLU A 169 8.71 3.20 5.10
N TYR A 170 8.88 3.16 3.79
CA TYR A 170 9.57 2.09 3.09
C TYR A 170 11.00 2.53 2.78
N PHE A 171 12.02 1.83 3.26
CA PHE A 171 13.41 2.29 3.18
C PHE A 171 14.34 1.25 2.59
N ASP A 172 15.44 1.69 1.98
CA ASP A 172 16.41 0.80 1.35
C ASP A 172 17.15 -0.04 2.42
N ALA A 173 16.89 -1.35 2.40
CA ALA A 173 17.48 -2.31 3.32
C ALA A 173 19.02 -2.38 3.21
N SER A 174 19.59 -2.01 2.07
CA SER A 174 21.04 -2.05 1.87
C SER A 174 21.80 -0.97 2.66
N GLN A 175 21.11 0.08 3.10
CA GLN A 175 21.69 1.17 3.90
C GLN A 175 21.84 0.82 5.39
N ASP A 176 21.16 -0.23 5.87
CA ASP A 176 21.27 -0.74 7.24
C ASP A 176 22.27 -1.91 7.37
N VAL A 177 22.75 -2.46 6.25
CA VAL A 177 23.87 -3.41 6.24
C VAL A 177 25.14 -2.60 6.07
N ALA A 178 25.63 -2.00 7.17
CA ALA A 178 26.99 -1.48 7.20
C ALA A 178 27.92 -2.53 6.58
N PRO A 179 28.83 -2.17 5.66
CA PRO A 179 29.73 -3.15 5.06
C PRO A 179 30.54 -3.75 6.20
N VAL A 180 30.26 -5.01 6.53
CA VAL A 180 31.24 -5.84 7.24
C VAL A 180 32.34 -6.01 6.24
N THR A 181 33.30 -5.09 6.27
CA THR A 181 34.58 -5.21 5.60
C THR A 181 35.26 -6.46 6.15
N LEU A 182 34.94 -7.62 5.57
CA LEU A 182 35.79 -8.80 5.62
C LEU A 182 36.96 -8.54 4.66
N ASP A 183 37.83 -7.60 5.05
CA ASP A 183 39.18 -7.56 4.53
C ASP A 183 39.93 -8.76 5.10
N LYS A 184 39.97 -9.83 4.32
CA LYS A 184 41.02 -10.85 4.40
C LYS A 184 41.53 -11.07 2.97
N PRO A 185 42.84 -11.29 2.69
CA PRO A 185 44.07 -11.29 3.51
C PRO A 185 45.25 -10.48 2.85
N PRO A 186 46.50 -10.60 3.34
CA PRO A 186 47.44 -11.38 2.53
C PRO A 186 48.14 -12.46 3.34
N VAL A 187 48.45 -13.54 2.62
CA VAL A 187 49.35 -14.63 2.98
C VAL A 187 50.62 -14.06 3.63
N GLU A 188 50.82 -14.28 4.93
CA GLU A 188 52.16 -14.20 5.51
C GLU A 188 52.82 -15.55 5.31
N GLU A 189 53.44 -15.66 4.14
CA GLU A 189 54.40 -16.68 3.76
C GLU A 189 55.53 -16.66 4.79
N ALA A 190 55.85 -17.83 5.34
CA ALA A 190 56.84 -18.01 6.39
C ALA A 190 58.18 -17.33 6.08
N PRO A 191 58.87 -16.71 7.06
CA PRO A 191 60.31 -16.69 7.00
C PRO A 191 60.81 -18.08 7.41
N ALA A 192 61.57 -18.69 6.51
CA ALA A 192 62.50 -19.75 6.86
C ALA A 192 63.43 -19.22 7.96
N ASP A 193 63.30 -19.77 9.18
CA ASP A 193 64.31 -19.65 10.22
C ASP A 193 64.88 -21.05 10.49
N GLU A 194 65.63 -21.53 9.49
CA GLU A 194 66.50 -22.68 9.65
C GLU A 194 67.81 -22.21 10.32
N ALA A 195 68.03 -22.78 11.50
CA ALA A 195 69.30 -22.98 12.18
C ALA A 195 69.91 -21.78 12.95
N ARG A 196 69.88 -21.89 14.28
CA ARG A 196 71.01 -22.31 15.14
C ARG A 196 70.69 -21.96 16.60
N ARG A 197 71.08 -22.81 17.55
CA ARG A 197 70.96 -22.50 18.98
C ARG A 197 71.08 -23.75 19.85
N ASN A 198 70.10 -24.12 20.66
CA ASN A 198 70.40 -24.51 22.04
C ASN A 198 70.55 -26.05 22.17
N GLU A 199 71.75 -26.56 22.45
CA GLU A 199 72.24 -26.98 23.80
C GLU A 199 71.51 -28.20 24.37
#